data_AF-A0A1X7UGL8-F1
#
_entry.id   AF-A0A1X7UGL8-F1
#
_cell.length_a   1.000
_cell.length_b   1.000
_cell.length_c   1.000
_cell.angle_alpha   90.00
_cell.angle_beta   90.00
_cell.angle_gamma   90.00
#
_symmetry.space_group_name_H-M   'P 1'
#
loop_
_entity.id
_entity.type
_entity.pdbx_description
1 polymer ?
#
loop_
_entity_poly.entity_id
_entity_poly.type
_entity_poly.pdbx_seq_one_letter_code
_entity_poly.pdbx_strand_id
1 'polypeptide(L)'
;MSDDHLKYVAPAIICLMVIILPPPIILLSEPLLVRVSALNFRRNAVTYTLHRLRMKLQPFLDSFQGCFKDNCRCFAGLFFLYRILLVLVPIYSSDGKFWNIMTKEVLILCILLVHYLCGPFQEKFHNHIKSFLLIDLILINTLQLAPNNITTTLVAVFQVVLMSLPLVYLLCYIGHYVCCMRHCFSNKFITAMSPSSNNKNNIYDDDELPPRLLPGFAETYKTFTND
;
A
#
# COMPACT_ATOMS: atom_id res chain seq x y z
N MET A 1 -26.93 -19.54 -16.42
CA MET A 1 -26.12 -18.30 -16.34
C MET A 1 -25.90 -17.82 -17.76
N SER A 2 -26.29 -16.59 -18.10
CA SER A 2 -26.28 -16.06 -19.48
C SER A 2 -24.86 -15.88 -20.02
N ASP A 3 -24.63 -16.25 -21.29
CA ASP A 3 -23.34 -16.15 -22.01
C ASP A 3 -22.78 -14.72 -22.07
N ASP A 4 -23.61 -13.72 -21.79
CA ASP A 4 -23.20 -12.31 -21.78
C ASP A 4 -22.24 -11.98 -20.63
N HIS A 5 -22.29 -12.70 -19.50
CA HIS A 5 -21.34 -12.49 -18.41
C HIS A 5 -19.94 -13.00 -18.75
N LEU A 6 -19.82 -14.03 -19.59
CA LEU A 6 -18.55 -14.65 -19.94
C LEU A 6 -17.64 -13.67 -20.72
N LYS A 7 -18.24 -12.81 -21.54
CA LYS A 7 -17.55 -11.79 -22.35
C LYS A 7 -16.83 -10.73 -21.50
N TYR A 8 -17.32 -10.44 -20.30
CA TYR A 8 -16.70 -9.49 -19.37
C TYR A 8 -15.72 -10.17 -18.40
N VAL A 9 -15.94 -11.44 -18.10
CA VAL A 9 -15.07 -12.21 -17.21
C VAL A 9 -13.71 -12.48 -17.85
N ALA A 10 -13.66 -12.83 -19.14
CA ALA A 10 -12.41 -13.08 -19.85
C ALA A 10 -11.41 -11.89 -19.81
N PRO A 11 -11.77 -10.65 -20.20
CA PRO A 11 -10.87 -9.52 -20.11
C PRO A 11 -10.52 -9.15 -18.66
N ALA A 12 -11.43 -9.36 -17.70
CA ALA A 12 -11.15 -9.15 -16.28
C ALA A 12 -10.08 -10.13 -15.76
N ILE A 13 -10.14 -11.41 -16.14
CA ILE A 13 -9.12 -12.41 -15.79
C ILE A 13 -7.78 -12.07 -16.45
N ILE A 14 -7.78 -11.66 -17.72
CA ILE A 14 -6.55 -11.25 -18.41
C ILE A 14 -5.92 -10.04 -17.71
N CYS A 15 -6.71 -9.02 -17.37
CA CYS A 15 -6.25 -7.86 -16.63
C CYS A 15 -5.69 -8.26 -15.25
N LEU A 16 -6.37 -9.17 -14.55
CA LEU A 16 -5.88 -9.69 -13.27
C LEU A 16 -4.52 -10.39 -13.42
N MET A 17 -4.37 -11.27 -14.40
CA MET A 17 -3.16 -12.07 -14.59
C MET A 17 -1.97 -11.26 -15.12
N VAL A 18 -2.21 -10.26 -15.97
CA VAL A 18 -1.14 -9.53 -16.67
C VAL A 18 -0.76 -8.23 -15.96
N ILE A 19 -1.70 -7.59 -15.27
CA ILE A 19 -1.48 -6.26 -14.69
C ILE A 19 -1.46 -6.33 -13.16
N ILE A 20 -2.41 -7.05 -12.56
CA ILE A 20 -2.60 -7.04 -11.10
C ILE A 20 -1.67 -8.03 -10.40
N LEU A 21 -1.50 -9.23 -10.94
CA LEU A 21 -0.75 -10.33 -10.32
C LEU A 21 0.79 -10.23 -10.46
N PRO A 22 1.37 -9.72 -11.56
CA PRO A 22 2.83 -9.69 -11.69
C PRO A 22 3.54 -8.78 -10.66
N PRO A 23 3.05 -7.57 -10.33
CA PRO A 23 3.68 -6.70 -9.33
C PRO A 23 3.87 -7.36 -7.95
N PRO A 24 2.86 -7.98 -7.30
CA PRO A 24 3.04 -8.63 -6.01
C PRO A 24 3.96 -9.86 -6.07
N ILE A 25 3.93 -10.63 -7.17
CA ILE A 25 4.85 -11.77 -7.35
C ILE A 25 6.30 -11.28 -7.42
N ILE A 26 6.56 -10.21 -8.17
CA ILE A 26 7.90 -9.64 -8.30
C ILE A 26 8.38 -9.09 -6.95
N LEU A 27 7.52 -8.40 -6.19
CA LEU A 27 7.82 -7.92 -4.83
C LEU A 27 8.13 -9.05 -3.85
N LEU A 28 7.36 -10.14 -3.88
CA LEU A 28 7.59 -11.32 -3.04
C LEU A 28 8.90 -12.03 -3.41
N SER A 29 9.26 -12.03 -4.69
CA SER A 29 10.49 -12.67 -5.19
C SER A 29 11.75 -11.85 -4.91
N GLU A 30 11.65 -10.56 -4.57
CA GLU A 30 12.80 -9.69 -4.35
C GLU A 30 13.82 -10.22 -3.32
N PRO A 31 13.44 -10.62 -2.09
CA PRO A 31 14.40 -11.19 -1.13
C PRO A 31 15.03 -12.50 -1.62
N LEU A 32 14.30 -13.29 -2.42
CA LEU A 32 14.81 -14.53 -3.01
C LEU A 32 15.80 -14.22 -4.14
N LEU A 33 15.50 -13.25 -5.00
CA LEU A 33 16.36 -12.79 -6.08
C LEU A 33 17.68 -12.21 -5.55
N VAL A 34 17.64 -11.46 -4.44
CA VAL A 34 18.85 -10.95 -3.78
C VAL A 34 19.73 -12.11 -3.30
N ARG A 35 19.15 -13.10 -2.61
CA ARG A 35 19.89 -14.28 -2.12
C ARG A 35 20.45 -15.15 -3.25
N VAL A 36 19.69 -15.36 -4.33
CA VAL A 36 20.14 -16.13 -5.50
C VAL A 36 21.22 -15.37 -6.28
N SER A 37 21.11 -14.04 -6.39
CA SER A 37 22.12 -13.22 -7.06
C SER A 37 23.45 -13.23 -6.31
N ALA A 38 23.42 -13.22 -4.97
CA ALA A 38 24.62 -13.32 -4.14
C ALA A 38 25.39 -14.63 -4.34
N LEU A 39 24.71 -15.72 -4.73
CA LEU A 39 25.31 -17.04 -4.91
C LEU A 39 25.77 -17.33 -6.35
N ASN A 40 25.29 -16.59 -7.37
CA ASN A 40 25.47 -16.97 -8.78
C ASN A 40 25.87 -15.82 -9.74
N PHE A 41 26.41 -14.71 -9.22
CA PHE A 41 26.63 -13.48 -10.00
C PHE A 41 27.61 -13.59 -11.18
N ARG A 42 28.37 -14.69 -11.33
CA ARG A 42 29.48 -14.72 -12.28
C ARG A 42 29.19 -15.23 -13.70
N ARG A 43 28.09 -15.94 -14.03
CA ARG A 43 28.03 -16.60 -15.37
C ARG A 43 26.71 -16.77 -16.16
N ASN A 44 25.52 -16.47 -15.62
CA ASN A 44 24.28 -16.78 -16.36
C ASN A 44 23.64 -15.55 -17.04
N ALA A 45 23.34 -15.66 -18.34
CA ALA A 45 22.61 -14.64 -19.10
C ALA A 45 21.22 -14.34 -18.49
N VAL A 46 20.61 -15.34 -17.86
CA VAL A 46 19.30 -15.25 -17.19
C VAL A 46 19.33 -14.27 -16.00
N THR A 47 20.39 -14.28 -15.20
CA THR A 47 20.55 -13.36 -14.06
C THR A 47 20.74 -11.93 -14.53
N TYR A 48 21.44 -11.71 -15.66
CA TYR A 48 21.58 -10.38 -16.26
C TYR A 48 20.24 -9.84 -16.78
N THR A 49 19.44 -10.67 -17.46
CA THR A 49 18.10 -10.26 -17.92
C THR A 49 17.16 -9.95 -16.76
N LEU A 50 17.21 -10.76 -15.68
CA LEU A 50 16.44 -10.51 -14.46
C LEU A 50 16.86 -9.22 -13.75
N HIS A 51 18.17 -8.95 -13.67
CA HIS A 51 18.68 -7.71 -13.09
C HIS A 51 18.25 -6.48 -13.90
N ARG A 52 18.32 -6.55 -15.23
CA ARG A 52 17.86 -5.46 -16.11
C ARG A 52 16.35 -5.23 -16.00
N LEU A 53 15.57 -6.31 -15.90
CA LEU A 53 14.13 -6.24 -15.68
C LEU A 53 13.83 -5.59 -14.32
N ARG A 54 14.53 -6.00 -13.25
CA ARG A 54 14.42 -5.41 -11.91
C ARG A 54 14.67 -3.90 -11.95
N MET A 55 15.77 -3.46 -12.55
CA MET A 55 16.10 -2.03 -12.63
C MET A 55 15.02 -1.21 -13.36
N LYS A 56 14.39 -1.77 -14.39
CA LYS A 56 13.27 -1.12 -15.09
C LYS A 56 11.98 -1.07 -14.27
N LEU A 57 11.68 -2.12 -13.50
CA LEU A 57 10.50 -2.18 -12.66
C LEU A 57 10.69 -1.51 -11.29
N GLN A 58 11.91 -1.24 -10.87
CA GLN A 58 12.20 -0.62 -9.58
C GLN A 58 11.41 0.67 -9.29
N PRO A 59 11.34 1.67 -10.18
CA PRO A 59 10.53 2.86 -9.91
C PRO A 59 9.03 2.55 -9.76
N PHE A 60 8.54 1.55 -10.48
CA PHE A 60 7.17 1.08 -10.34
C PHE A 60 6.97 0.37 -8.99
N LEU A 61 7.87 -0.53 -8.62
CA LEU A 61 7.84 -1.26 -7.34
C LEU A 61 7.98 -0.33 -6.14
N ASP A 62 8.83 0.69 -6.22
CA ASP A 62 8.99 1.72 -5.18
C ASP A 62 7.67 2.50 -4.98
N SER A 63 6.88 2.70 -6.04
CA SER A 63 5.53 3.26 -5.94
C SER A 63 4.55 2.34 -5.20
N PHE A 64 4.65 1.02 -5.35
CA PHE A 64 3.85 0.05 -4.57
C PHE A 64 4.36 -0.14 -3.13
N GLN A 65 5.66 0.08 -2.91
CA GLN A 65 6.27 0.00 -1.59
C GLN A 65 5.80 1.16 -0.69
N GLY A 66 5.65 2.37 -1.23
CA GLY A 66 4.98 3.51 -0.57
C GLY A 66 5.24 3.63 0.93
N CYS A 67 4.22 3.33 1.75
CA CYS A 67 4.23 3.52 3.21
C CYS A 67 4.90 2.38 4.02
N PHE A 68 5.43 1.35 3.35
CA PHE A 68 6.08 0.22 3.99
C PHE A 68 7.57 0.50 4.24
N LYS A 69 8.12 -0.06 5.31
CA LYS A 69 9.55 0.05 5.62
C LYS A 69 10.41 -0.51 4.48
N ASP A 70 11.60 0.05 4.28
CA ASP A 70 12.54 -0.37 3.22
C ASP A 70 12.94 -1.84 3.29
N ASN A 71 13.05 -2.39 4.49
CA ASN A 71 13.38 -3.81 4.70
C ASN A 71 12.14 -4.74 4.57
N CYS A 72 10.96 -4.20 4.30
CA CYS A 72 9.68 -4.92 4.26
C CYS A 72 9.03 -4.91 2.87
N ARG A 73 9.78 -4.72 1.78
CA ARG A 73 9.26 -4.76 0.39
C ARG A 73 8.44 -6.01 0.06
N CYS A 74 8.90 -7.16 0.52
CA CYS A 74 8.18 -8.42 0.41
C CYS A 74 6.78 -8.38 1.07
N PHE A 75 6.64 -7.66 2.18
CA PHE A 75 5.35 -7.48 2.86
C PHE A 75 4.37 -6.63 2.05
N ALA A 76 4.85 -5.67 1.24
CA ALA A 76 3.97 -4.91 0.35
C ALA A 76 3.31 -5.82 -0.69
N GLY A 77 4.09 -6.73 -1.30
CA GLY A 77 3.59 -7.74 -2.22
C GLY A 77 2.63 -8.75 -1.56
N LEU A 78 3.01 -9.23 -0.38
CA LEU A 78 2.20 -10.14 0.44
C LEU A 78 0.86 -9.52 0.86
N PHE A 79 0.85 -8.24 1.26
CA PHE A 79 -0.36 -7.52 1.63
C PHE A 79 -1.31 -7.33 0.44
N PHE A 80 -0.76 -7.10 -0.75
CA PHE A 80 -1.56 -7.05 -1.97
C PHE A 80 -2.13 -8.43 -2.32
N LEU A 81 -1.34 -9.49 -2.15
CA LEU A 81 -1.79 -10.87 -2.35
C LEU A 81 -2.91 -11.24 -1.36
N TYR A 82 -2.83 -10.81 -0.10
CA TYR A 82 -3.90 -10.98 0.87
C TYR A 82 -5.22 -10.34 0.45
N ARG A 83 -5.18 -9.15 -0.16
CA ARG A 83 -6.39 -8.50 -0.70
C ARG A 83 -7.02 -9.32 -1.83
N ILE A 84 -6.19 -9.83 -2.74
CA ILE A 84 -6.65 -10.71 -3.83
C ILE A 84 -7.30 -11.97 -3.24
N LEU A 85 -6.66 -12.58 -2.25
CA LEU A 85 -7.16 -13.79 -1.60
C LEU A 85 -8.49 -13.55 -0.87
N LEU A 86 -8.60 -12.45 -0.12
CA LEU A 86 -9.84 -12.07 0.57
C LEU A 86 -11.03 -11.88 -0.38
N VAL A 87 -10.79 -11.50 -1.64
CA VAL A 87 -11.83 -11.38 -2.67
C VAL A 87 -12.13 -12.72 -3.32
N LEU A 88 -11.11 -13.53 -3.63
CA LEU A 88 -11.26 -14.81 -4.35
C LEU A 88 -11.88 -15.92 -3.49
N VAL A 89 -11.49 -16.04 -2.22
CA VAL A 89 -11.99 -17.07 -1.30
C VAL A 89 -13.53 -17.10 -1.22
N PRO A 90 -14.23 -15.96 -1.04
CA PRO A 90 -15.69 -15.92 -1.08
C PRO A 90 -16.31 -16.47 -2.38
N ILE A 91 -15.64 -16.26 -3.51
CA ILE A 91 -16.14 -16.62 -4.86
C ILE A 91 -16.01 -18.13 -5.07
N TYR A 92 -14.92 -18.73 -4.61
CA TYR A 92 -14.67 -20.17 -4.75
C TYR A 92 -15.37 -21.02 -3.69
N SER A 93 -15.60 -20.47 -2.50
CA SER A 93 -16.28 -21.17 -1.41
C SER A 93 -17.80 -21.13 -1.61
N SER A 94 -18.30 -22.02 -2.49
CA SER A 94 -19.73 -22.20 -2.76
C SER A 94 -20.45 -23.05 -1.70
N ASP A 95 -19.70 -23.69 -0.79
CA ASP A 95 -20.24 -24.64 0.18
C ASP A 95 -20.83 -23.94 1.41
N GLY A 96 -22.07 -23.46 1.31
CA GLY A 96 -22.87 -23.01 2.45
C GLY A 96 -22.41 -21.69 3.12
N LYS A 97 -23.37 -20.94 3.66
CA LYS A 97 -23.11 -19.62 4.27
C LYS A 97 -22.14 -19.71 5.45
N PHE A 98 -22.23 -20.77 6.25
CA PHE A 98 -21.42 -20.97 7.46
C PHE A 98 -19.92 -21.16 7.15
N TRP A 99 -19.56 -22.11 6.28
CA TRP A 99 -18.16 -22.40 5.97
C TRP A 99 -17.48 -21.23 5.24
N ASN A 100 -18.20 -20.51 4.39
CA ASN A 100 -17.67 -19.32 3.73
C ASN A 100 -17.33 -18.21 4.76
N ILE A 101 -18.23 -17.96 5.74
CA ILE A 101 -17.98 -17.02 6.83
C ILE A 101 -16.77 -17.46 7.67
N MET A 102 -16.74 -18.73 8.09
CA MET A 102 -15.64 -19.28 8.89
C MET A 102 -14.28 -19.20 8.17
N THR A 103 -14.24 -19.54 6.88
CA THR A 103 -13.01 -19.49 6.08
C THR A 103 -12.49 -18.07 5.95
N LYS A 104 -13.38 -17.08 5.75
CA LYS A 104 -13.01 -15.66 5.73
C LYS A 104 -12.47 -15.20 7.07
N GLU A 105 -13.13 -15.59 8.17
CA GLU A 105 -12.74 -15.17 9.51
C GLU A 105 -11.35 -15.71 9.88
N VAL A 106 -11.10 -17.00 9.63
CA VAL A 106 -9.78 -17.62 9.81
C VAL A 106 -8.74 -16.91 8.96
N LEU A 107 -9.04 -16.60 7.70
CA LEU A 107 -8.11 -15.89 6.83
C LEU A 107 -7.76 -14.49 7.35
N ILE A 108 -8.77 -13.70 7.77
CA ILE A 108 -8.55 -12.36 8.30
C ILE A 108 -7.74 -12.41 9.61
N LEU A 109 -8.00 -13.41 10.47
CA LEU A 109 -7.21 -13.64 11.69
C LEU A 109 -5.76 -13.98 11.36
N CYS A 110 -5.49 -14.84 10.39
CA CYS A 110 -4.12 -15.13 9.93
C CYS A 110 -3.42 -13.87 9.42
N ILE A 111 -4.12 -13.04 8.62
CA ILE A 111 -3.58 -11.77 8.12
C ILE A 111 -3.27 -10.81 9.28
N LEU A 112 -4.18 -10.70 10.25
CA LEU A 112 -4.00 -9.86 11.44
C LEU A 112 -2.81 -10.31 12.28
N LEU A 113 -2.66 -11.62 12.49
CA LEU A 113 -1.52 -12.19 13.21
C LEU A 113 -0.21 -11.83 12.52
N VAL A 114 -0.10 -12.05 11.21
CA VAL A 114 1.11 -11.71 10.43
C VAL A 114 1.37 -10.21 10.48
N HIS A 115 0.34 -9.37 10.33
CA HIS A 115 0.47 -7.92 10.39
C HIS A 115 0.95 -7.43 11.76
N TYR A 116 0.46 -8.02 12.85
CA TYR A 116 0.89 -7.68 14.21
C TYR A 116 2.34 -8.10 14.48
N LEU A 117 2.73 -9.31 14.06
CA LEU A 117 4.10 -9.82 14.25
C LEU A 117 5.13 -9.00 13.47
N CYS A 118 4.78 -8.56 12.26
CA CYS A 118 5.75 -7.94 11.36
C CYS A 118 5.73 -6.40 11.41
N GLY A 119 4.62 -5.77 11.81
CA GLY A 119 4.48 -4.31 11.89
C GLY A 119 5.04 -3.58 10.65
N PRO A 120 4.50 -3.86 9.45
CA PRO A 120 5.20 -3.63 8.19
C PRO A 120 5.25 -2.14 7.78
N PHE A 121 4.37 -1.30 8.33
CA PHE A 121 4.35 0.14 8.00
C PHE A 121 5.44 0.90 8.75
N GLN A 122 5.97 1.93 8.10
CA GLN A 122 6.98 2.83 8.66
C GLN A 122 6.43 3.60 9.87
N GLU A 123 5.25 4.19 9.71
CA GLU A 123 4.54 4.88 10.77
C GLU A 123 3.77 3.91 11.67
N LYS A 124 3.99 4.00 12.99
CA LYS A 124 3.26 3.19 13.98
C LYS A 124 1.76 3.43 13.92
N PHE A 125 1.35 4.66 13.63
CA PHE A 125 -0.05 5.03 13.50
C PHE A 125 -0.77 4.27 12.36
N HIS A 126 -0.11 4.10 11.21
CA HIS A 126 -0.66 3.32 10.09
C HIS A 126 -0.82 1.83 10.46
N ASN A 127 0.13 1.27 11.22
CA ASN A 127 0.00 -0.09 11.73
C ASN A 127 -1.25 -0.23 12.63
N HIS A 128 -1.47 0.71 13.55
CA HIS A 128 -2.64 0.71 14.45
C HIS A 128 -3.96 0.83 13.69
N ILE A 129 -4.06 1.76 12.73
CA ILE A 129 -5.27 1.91 11.91
C ILE A 129 -5.56 0.63 11.12
N LYS A 130 -4.54 0.04 10.49
CA LYS A 130 -4.72 -1.18 9.71
C LYS A 130 -5.16 -2.35 10.59
N SER A 131 -4.57 -2.52 11.77
CA SER A 131 -5.01 -3.53 12.73
C SER A 131 -6.45 -3.27 13.18
N PHE A 132 -6.79 -2.02 13.47
CA PHE A 132 -8.14 -1.64 13.87
C PHE A 132 -9.17 -1.96 12.77
N LEU A 133 -8.89 -1.63 11.52
CA LEU A 133 -9.77 -1.97 10.39
C LEU A 133 -9.91 -3.49 10.17
N LEU A 134 -8.86 -4.27 10.43
CA LEU A 134 -8.93 -5.74 10.34
C LEU A 134 -9.77 -6.33 11.49
N ILE A 135 -9.66 -5.78 12.70
CA ILE A 135 -10.48 -6.17 13.85
C ILE A 135 -11.95 -5.82 13.60
N ASP A 136 -12.22 -4.61 13.07
CA ASP A 136 -13.56 -4.19 12.66
C ASP A 136 -14.17 -5.15 11.63
N LEU A 137 -13.37 -5.59 10.64
CA LEU A 137 -13.81 -6.56 9.65
C LEU A 137 -14.11 -7.95 10.25
N ILE A 138 -13.35 -8.40 11.25
CA ILE A 138 -13.66 -9.63 12.01
C ILE A 138 -14.98 -9.46 12.76
N LEU A 139 -15.19 -8.30 13.40
CA LEU A 139 -16.41 -8.03 14.15
C LEU A 139 -17.64 -8.02 13.23
N ILE A 140 -17.54 -7.41 12.06
CA ILE A 140 -18.62 -7.44 11.05
C ILE A 140 -18.93 -8.87 10.60
N ASN A 141 -17.91 -9.70 10.37
CA ASN A 141 -18.11 -11.08 9.90
C ASN A 141 -18.68 -11.99 11.00
N THR A 142 -18.25 -11.84 12.25
CA THR A 142 -18.80 -12.59 13.39
C THR A 142 -20.27 -12.22 13.64
N LEU A 143 -20.63 -10.95 13.49
CA LEU A 143 -22.03 -10.51 13.62
C LEU A 143 -22.96 -11.13 12.58
N GLN A 144 -22.47 -11.41 11.36
CA GLN A 144 -23.25 -12.09 10.32
C GLN A 144 -23.64 -13.53 10.70
N LEU A 145 -23.00 -14.11 11.72
CA LEU A 145 -23.28 -15.45 12.21
C LEU A 145 -24.35 -15.47 13.32
N ALA A 146 -24.78 -14.31 13.83
CA ALA A 146 -25.67 -14.23 14.98
C ALA A 146 -27.07 -14.83 14.67
N PRO A 147 -27.63 -15.69 15.57
CA PRO A 147 -28.90 -16.35 15.36
C PRO A 147 -30.11 -15.38 15.44
N ASN A 148 -31.13 -15.69 14.65
CA ASN A 148 -32.09 -14.74 14.09
C ASN A 148 -33.30 -14.37 14.98
N ASN A 149 -33.17 -14.37 16.31
CA ASN A 149 -34.33 -14.20 17.20
C ASN A 149 -34.21 -12.94 18.08
N ILE A 150 -35.14 -11.99 17.87
CA ILE A 150 -35.47 -10.80 18.68
C ILE A 150 -34.38 -9.69 18.76
N THR A 151 -33.09 -10.02 18.72
CA THR A 151 -31.98 -9.04 18.75
C THR A 151 -31.56 -8.51 17.37
N THR A 152 -32.24 -8.95 16.30
CA THR A 152 -31.85 -8.71 14.90
C THR A 152 -31.75 -7.24 14.53
N THR A 153 -32.64 -6.39 15.06
CA THR A 153 -32.62 -4.94 14.75
C THR A 153 -31.41 -4.25 15.37
N LEU A 154 -31.07 -4.55 16.62
CA LEU A 154 -29.89 -3.96 17.28
C LEU A 154 -28.58 -4.46 16.65
N VAL A 155 -28.51 -5.75 16.32
CA VAL A 155 -27.37 -6.33 15.62
C VAL A 155 -27.19 -5.70 14.23
N ALA A 156 -28.28 -5.49 13.48
CA ALA A 156 -28.25 -4.84 12.18
C ALA A 156 -27.79 -3.37 12.29
N VAL A 157 -28.30 -2.60 13.27
CA VAL A 157 -27.85 -1.22 13.52
C VAL A 157 -26.37 -1.19 13.84
N PHE A 158 -25.90 -2.07 14.73
CA PHE A 158 -24.50 -2.15 15.08
C PHE A 158 -23.62 -2.52 13.87
N GLN A 159 -24.06 -3.47 13.06
CA GLN A 159 -23.37 -3.86 11.83
C GLN A 159 -23.26 -2.69 10.84
N VAL A 160 -24.32 -1.90 10.66
CA VAL A 160 -24.31 -0.71 9.81
C VAL A 160 -23.34 0.34 10.35
N VAL A 161 -23.32 0.54 11.68
CA VAL A 161 -22.36 1.46 12.32
C VAL A 161 -20.92 1.03 12.06
N LEU A 162 -20.59 -0.25 12.26
CA LEU A 162 -19.25 -0.77 11.97
C LEU A 162 -18.88 -0.60 10.50
N MET A 163 -19.78 -0.95 9.57
CA MET A 163 -19.55 -0.76 8.13
C MET A 163 -19.33 0.72 7.74
N SER A 164 -19.91 1.65 8.48
CA SER A 164 -19.75 3.09 8.25
C SER A 164 -18.41 3.63 8.77
N LEU A 165 -17.76 2.94 9.71
CA LEU A 165 -16.58 3.41 10.42
C LEU A 165 -15.37 3.66 9.49
N PRO A 166 -15.00 2.76 8.56
CA PRO A 166 -13.94 3.03 7.58
C PRO A 166 -14.22 4.25 6.69
N LEU A 167 -15.50 4.50 6.39
CA LEU A 167 -15.94 5.61 5.55
C LEU A 167 -15.85 6.94 6.30
N VAL A 168 -16.30 6.97 7.56
CA VAL A 168 -16.14 8.14 8.44
C VAL A 168 -14.65 8.48 8.61
N TYR A 169 -13.81 7.47 8.85
CA TYR A 169 -12.37 7.65 8.95
C TYR A 169 -11.78 8.30 7.67
N LEU A 170 -12.17 7.81 6.48
CA LEU A 170 -11.72 8.36 5.21
C LEU A 170 -12.14 9.83 5.04
N LEU A 171 -13.39 10.16 5.38
CA LEU A 171 -13.90 11.54 5.33
C LEU A 171 -13.13 12.45 6.28
N CYS A 172 -12.86 12.00 7.51
CA CYS A 172 -12.04 12.75 8.47
C CYS A 172 -10.62 12.97 7.95
N TYR A 173 -10.00 11.94 7.37
CA TYR A 173 -8.65 12.04 6.81
C TYR A 173 -8.58 13.04 5.66
N ILE A 174 -9.52 12.97 4.70
CA ILE A 174 -9.60 13.90 3.58
C ILE A 174 -9.89 15.32 4.08
N GLY A 175 -10.82 15.47 5.02
CA GLY A 175 -11.16 16.76 5.62
C GLY A 175 -9.97 17.42 6.30
N HIS A 176 -9.21 16.66 7.09
CA HIS A 176 -7.98 17.13 7.73
C HIS A 176 -6.93 17.55 6.68
N TYR A 177 -6.73 16.72 5.65
CA TYR A 177 -5.77 17.03 4.58
C TYR A 177 -6.14 18.33 3.83
N VAL A 178 -7.41 18.50 3.47
CA VAL A 178 -7.90 19.70 2.78
C VAL A 178 -7.83 20.93 3.67
N CYS A 179 -8.21 20.82 4.95
CA CYS A 179 -8.11 21.93 5.90
C CYS A 179 -6.66 22.35 6.15
N CYS A 180 -5.73 21.41 6.36
CA CYS A 180 -4.30 21.70 6.51
C CYS A 180 -3.72 22.34 5.24
N MET A 181 -4.02 21.79 4.05
CA MET A 181 -3.56 22.36 2.79
C MET A 181 -4.09 23.78 2.58
N ARG A 182 -5.36 24.02 2.90
CA ARG A 182 -5.97 25.36 2.81
C ARG A 182 -5.32 26.34 3.79
N HIS A 183 -5.00 25.91 5.01
CA HIS A 183 -4.32 26.74 6.01
C HIS A 183 -2.86 27.04 5.62
N CYS A 184 -2.13 26.06 5.08
CA CYS A 184 -0.77 26.25 4.57
C CYS A 184 -0.74 27.19 3.35
N PHE A 185 -1.69 27.05 2.43
CA PHE A 185 -1.81 27.93 1.27
C PHE A 185 -2.16 29.37 1.68
N SER A 186 -3.08 29.53 2.64
CA SER A 186 -3.45 30.84 3.20
C SER A 186 -2.26 31.53 3.88
N ASN A 187 -1.45 30.81 4.68
CA ASN A 187 -0.26 31.38 5.30
C ASN A 187 0.77 31.83 4.26
N LYS A 188 1.01 31.02 3.21
CA LYS A 188 1.97 31.37 2.15
C LYS A 188 1.57 32.63 1.38
N PHE A 189 0.27 32.88 1.21
CA PHE A 189 -0.25 34.08 0.57
C PHE A 189 -0.13 35.33 1.45
N ILE A 190 -0.37 35.19 2.76
CA ILE A 190 -0.22 36.29 3.74
C ILE A 190 1.25 36.71 3.87
N THR A 191 2.19 35.76 3.86
CA THR A 191 3.64 36.07 3.89
C THR A 191 4.12 36.74 2.60
N ALA A 192 3.52 36.43 1.44
CA ALA A 192 3.89 37.04 0.16
C ALA A 192 3.32 38.47 -0.04
N MET A 193 2.26 38.84 0.69
CA MET A 193 1.64 40.17 0.62
C MET A 193 2.04 41.12 1.75
N SER A 194 2.82 40.67 2.73
CA SER A 194 3.35 41.55 3.78
C SER A 194 4.58 42.31 3.25
N PRO A 195 4.52 43.64 3.04
CA PRO A 195 5.70 44.42 2.71
C PRO A 195 6.56 44.46 3.99
N SER A 196 7.67 43.74 3.99
CA SER A 196 8.66 43.82 5.07
C SER A 196 9.31 45.21 5.03
N SER A 197 8.86 46.05 5.97
CA SER A 197 9.58 47.22 6.45
C SER A 197 10.69 46.75 7.41
N ASN A 198 11.93 46.99 7.01
CA ASN A 198 13.14 47.16 7.81
C ASN A 198 13.75 45.98 8.60
N ASN A 199 14.74 45.35 7.94
CA ASN A 199 16.17 45.41 8.29
C ASN A 199 16.60 45.01 9.72
N LYS A 200 17.28 43.85 9.83
CA LYS A 200 18.47 43.69 10.69
C LYS A 200 19.37 42.57 10.15
N ASN A 201 20.65 42.91 10.01
CA ASN A 201 21.75 42.13 9.47
C ASN A 201 22.16 40.92 10.33
N ASN A 202 22.79 39.98 9.61
CA ASN A 202 23.72 38.92 10.03
C ASN A 202 23.12 37.66 10.68
N ILE A 203 23.24 36.52 10.00
CA ILE A 203 24.20 35.43 10.31
C ILE A 203 23.85 34.24 9.40
N TYR A 204 24.91 33.59 8.88
CA TYR A 204 24.90 32.34 8.12
C TYR A 204 23.89 31.32 8.66
N ASP A 205 23.06 30.75 7.79
CA ASP A 205 22.79 29.31 7.80
C ASP A 205 22.28 28.85 6.43
N ASP A 206 22.83 27.70 6.02
CA ASP A 206 22.66 27.04 4.74
C ASP A 206 21.21 26.60 4.49
N ASP A 207 20.50 27.30 3.60
CA ASP A 207 19.31 26.77 2.94
C ASP A 207 19.71 26.09 1.63
N GLU A 208 20.36 24.93 1.75
CA GLU A 208 20.49 23.96 0.68
C GLU A 208 19.08 23.50 0.26
N LEU A 209 18.66 23.93 -0.93
CA LEU A 209 17.47 23.45 -1.63
C LEU A 209 17.53 21.92 -1.71
N PRO A 210 16.44 21.16 -1.41
CA PRO A 210 16.50 19.70 -1.44
C PRO A 210 16.86 19.21 -2.86
N PRO A 211 17.94 18.42 -3.04
CA PRO A 211 18.50 18.04 -4.34
C PRO A 211 17.66 16.99 -5.11
N ARG A 212 16.33 17.00 -4.96
CA ARG A 212 15.43 16.00 -5.58
C ARG A 212 14.87 16.39 -6.94
N LEU A 213 15.38 17.42 -7.61
CA LEU A 213 14.83 17.88 -8.90
C LEU A 213 15.84 18.03 -10.05
N LEU A 214 17.07 17.52 -9.95
CA LEU A 214 17.99 17.50 -11.10
C LEU A 214 18.43 16.06 -11.46
N PRO A 215 18.14 15.59 -12.68
CA PRO A 215 18.68 14.31 -13.16
C PRO A 215 20.21 14.44 -13.32
N GLY A 216 20.94 13.58 -12.60
CA GLY A 216 22.39 13.52 -12.61
C GLY A 216 22.94 13.16 -13.99
N PHE A 217 23.48 14.15 -14.69
CA PHE A 217 24.30 14.03 -15.88
C PHE A 217 25.43 15.06 -15.82
N ALA A 218 26.31 15.00 -14.81
CA ALA A 218 27.49 15.86 -14.77
C ALA A 218 28.61 15.33 -13.86
N GLU A 219 28.92 14.03 -13.90
CA GLU A 219 30.15 13.50 -13.30
C GLU A 219 30.81 12.47 -14.21
N THR A 220 31.17 12.90 -15.42
CA THR A 220 32.19 12.24 -16.23
C THR A 220 32.65 13.29 -17.23
N TYR A 221 33.82 13.90 -17.03
CA TYR A 221 34.64 14.69 -17.99
C TYR A 221 35.48 15.75 -17.26
N LYS A 222 36.24 15.36 -16.23
CA LYS A 222 37.47 16.06 -15.81
C LYS A 222 38.46 15.05 -15.27
N THR A 223 39.02 14.26 -16.17
CA THR A 223 40.16 13.37 -15.86
C THR A 223 41.04 13.21 -17.09
N PHE A 224 41.31 14.30 -17.82
CA PHE A 224 42.41 14.39 -18.80
C PHE A 224 42.75 15.86 -19.04
N THR A 225 43.56 16.45 -18.17
CA THR A 225 44.49 17.57 -18.45
C THR A 225 45.32 17.83 -17.19
N ASN A 226 46.65 17.84 -17.35
CA ASN A 226 47.74 17.99 -16.37
C ASN A 226 48.05 16.66 -15.63
N ASP A 227 49.15 15.95 -15.88
CA ASP A 227 50.51 16.33 -16.32
C ASP A 227 51.07 15.40 -17.42
#